data_AF-A0AAE0ES74-F1
#
_entry.id   AF-A0AAE0ES74-F1
#
_cell.length_a   1.000
_cell.length_b   1.000
_cell.length_c   1.000
_cell.angle_alpha   90.00
_cell.angle_beta   90.00
_cell.angle_gamma   90.00
#
_symmetry.space_group_name_H-M   'P 1'
#
loop_
_entity.id
_entity.type
_entity.pdbx_description
1 polymer ?
#
loop_
_entity_poly.entity_id
_entity_poly.type
_entity_poly.pdbx_seq_one_letter_code
_entity_poly.pdbx_strand_id
1 'polypeptide(L)'
;MARPSAENDRVTSFASSTAFRNALKSRQTSGVHVRVLGTARSESTGADTAGSLDETIGTAKGQVLTTQANFVRVLVNPATLSVQEKRVRLKQIESARMRALEAGQSCSVPDDLDLEAPVEVLCTVRALLKKMKQRVLVGDRVSMTGLDWVDHRGMVEDVAERDSEYPYPAIANVGNVLLVFAIAQPEPEVKALTRFLVAAEAAGLPFTLAFNKSDLVLLPPSLTALACSMRM
;
A
#
# COMPACT_ATOMS: atom_id res chain seq x y z
N MET A 1 16.07 41.91 11.00
CA MET A 1 17.15 41.16 11.68
C MET A 1 16.61 39.81 12.11
N ALA A 2 17.33 38.76 11.75
CA ALA A 2 16.85 37.39 11.58
C ALA A 2 16.53 36.67 12.90
N ARG A 3 15.49 35.83 12.87
CA ARG A 3 15.25 34.77 13.86
C ARG A 3 16.35 33.71 13.71
N PRO A 4 16.94 33.19 14.79
CA PRO A 4 17.87 32.08 14.68
C PRO A 4 17.13 30.81 14.29
N SER A 5 17.73 30.13 13.33
CA SER A 5 17.34 28.88 12.69
C SER A 5 17.08 27.78 13.72
N ALA A 6 15.96 27.08 13.57
CA ALA A 6 15.70 25.83 14.26
C ALA A 6 16.70 24.78 13.75
N GLU A 7 17.71 24.53 14.57
CA GLU A 7 18.58 23.36 14.53
C GLU A 7 17.72 22.13 14.87
N ASN A 8 17.16 21.48 13.86
CA ASN A 8 16.40 20.23 14.01
C ASN A 8 16.89 19.16 13.02
N ASP A 9 18.21 19.08 12.89
CA ASP A 9 18.92 17.92 12.36
C ASP A 9 19.66 17.28 13.54
N ARG A 10 19.21 16.09 13.95
CA ARG A 10 19.98 15.01 14.66
C ARG A 10 19.14 14.17 15.64
N VAL A 11 17.96 13.68 15.28
CA VAL A 11 17.42 12.44 15.90
C VAL A 11 16.52 11.66 14.94
N THR A 12 16.98 11.34 13.72
CA THR A 12 16.26 10.40 12.83
C THR A 12 17.10 9.16 12.49
N SER A 13 18.18 8.92 13.23
CA SER A 13 19.13 7.85 12.95
C SER A 13 19.39 6.91 14.13
N PHE A 14 18.41 6.67 15.01
CA PHE A 14 18.54 5.58 15.98
C PHE A 14 17.18 4.90 16.20
N ALA A 15 17.19 3.57 16.10
CA ALA A 15 16.07 2.66 16.35
C ALA A 15 15.06 2.45 15.21
N SER A 16 15.56 1.92 14.09
CA SER A 16 14.88 0.79 13.42
C SER A 16 14.51 -0.26 14.48
N SER A 17 13.27 -0.20 15.00
CA SER A 17 13.00 -0.69 16.35
C SER A 17 12.95 -2.23 16.42
N THR A 18 14.06 -2.80 16.90
CA THR A 18 14.13 -4.19 17.37
C THR A 18 13.05 -4.47 18.41
N ALA A 19 12.59 -3.45 19.14
CA ALA A 19 11.51 -3.52 20.12
C ALA A 19 10.15 -3.87 19.49
N PHE A 20 9.72 -3.15 18.43
CA PHE A 20 8.47 -3.45 17.74
C PHE A 20 8.58 -4.75 16.95
N ARG A 21 9.76 -5.06 16.40
CA ARG A 21 10.06 -6.37 15.80
C ARG A 21 9.90 -7.51 16.81
N ASN A 22 10.39 -7.34 18.04
CA ASN A 22 10.25 -8.35 19.10
C ASN A 22 8.80 -8.46 19.59
N ALA A 23 8.06 -7.35 19.63
CA ALA A 23 6.63 -7.35 19.92
C ALA A 23 5.84 -8.09 18.81
N LEU A 24 6.11 -7.84 17.53
CA LEU A 24 5.50 -8.56 16.41
C LEU A 24 5.92 -10.02 16.28
N LYS A 25 7.13 -10.38 16.72
CA LYS A 25 7.59 -11.77 16.76
C LYS A 25 6.96 -12.58 17.88
N SER A 26 6.44 -11.97 18.95
CA SER A 26 5.70 -12.67 20.00
C SER A 26 4.28 -13.08 19.59
N ARG A 27 4.04 -13.26 18.28
CA ARG A 27 2.77 -13.59 17.60
C ARG A 27 2.02 -14.81 18.14
N GLN A 28 2.65 -15.65 18.96
CA GLN A 28 2.13 -16.97 19.31
C GLN A 28 1.49 -17.10 20.69
N THR A 29 1.57 -16.11 21.60
CA THR A 29 1.14 -16.35 23.00
C THR A 29 0.07 -15.40 23.55
N SER A 30 -0.25 -14.27 22.90
CA SER A 30 -1.07 -13.21 23.52
C SER A 30 -2.33 -12.77 22.75
N GLY A 31 -2.72 -13.45 21.66
CA GLY A 31 -3.95 -13.11 20.90
C GLY A 31 -3.91 -11.73 20.23
N VAL A 32 -2.72 -11.20 19.96
CA VAL A 32 -2.51 -9.88 19.35
C VAL A 32 -2.37 -10.01 17.83
N HIS A 33 -3.18 -9.26 17.10
CA HIS A 33 -3.09 -9.12 15.64
C HIS A 33 -2.73 -7.69 15.27
N VAL A 34 -1.68 -7.53 14.47
CA VAL A 34 -1.27 -6.23 13.92
C VAL A 34 -1.51 -6.25 12.42
N ARG A 35 -2.32 -5.31 11.93
CA ARG A 35 -2.59 -5.14 10.51
C ARG A 35 -2.11 -3.77 10.05
N VAL A 36 -1.25 -3.76 9.05
CA VAL A 36 -0.75 -2.54 8.42
C VAL A 36 -1.74 -2.13 7.33
N LEU A 37 -2.23 -0.89 7.37
CA LEU A 37 -3.11 -0.31 6.36
C LEU A 37 -2.30 0.63 5.47
N GLY A 38 -2.40 0.42 4.15
CA GLY A 38 -1.82 1.32 3.17
C GLY A 38 -2.56 2.66 3.11
N THR A 39 -1.86 3.70 2.67
CA THR A 39 -2.50 4.98 2.36
C THR A 39 -3.28 4.88 1.05
N ALA A 40 -4.61 4.82 1.12
CA ALA A 40 -5.47 5.07 -0.05
C ALA A 40 -5.63 6.59 -0.26
N ARG A 41 -4.53 7.29 -0.55
CA ARG A 41 -4.65 8.66 -1.08
C ARG A 41 -4.74 8.56 -2.60
N SER A 42 -5.95 8.78 -3.12
CA SER A 42 -6.14 9.23 -4.50
C SER A 42 -5.42 10.57 -4.63
N GLU A 43 -4.21 10.58 -5.17
CA GLU A 43 -3.54 11.81 -5.57
C GLU A 43 -4.30 12.38 -6.78
N SER A 44 -5.26 13.25 -6.50
CA SER A 44 -5.80 14.20 -7.45
C SER A 44 -5.11 15.54 -7.23
N THR A 45 -3.93 15.73 -7.78
CA THR A 45 -3.42 17.08 -8.08
C THR A 45 -2.24 16.99 -9.05
N GLY A 46 -2.41 17.62 -10.21
CA GLY A 46 -1.35 17.81 -11.18
C GLY A 46 -0.22 18.66 -10.62
N ALA A 47 0.99 18.30 -11.03
CA ALA A 47 2.12 19.20 -11.13
C ALA A 47 2.94 18.72 -12.31
N ASP A 48 2.53 19.15 -13.50
CA ASP A 48 3.42 19.26 -14.65
C ASP A 48 4.58 20.16 -14.21
N THR A 49 5.75 19.55 -13.96
CA THR A 49 7.01 20.28 -13.97
C THR A 49 7.93 19.60 -14.96
N ALA A 50 8.18 20.31 -16.05
CA ALA A 50 8.92 19.88 -17.22
C ALA A 50 10.33 19.35 -16.89
N GLY A 51 10.72 18.27 -17.57
CA GLY A 51 12.08 17.74 -17.52
C GLY A 51 12.30 16.50 -18.38
N SER A 52 12.65 16.74 -19.65
CA SER A 52 13.28 15.82 -20.63
C SER A 52 12.39 15.00 -21.58
N LEU A 53 12.87 14.99 -22.83
CA LEU A 53 12.27 14.47 -24.04
C LEU A 53 12.29 12.94 -24.05
N ASP A 54 11.11 12.31 -24.04
CA ASP A 54 10.82 11.12 -24.84
C ASP A 54 9.30 10.88 -24.87
N GLU A 55 8.62 11.35 -25.92
CA GLU A 55 7.16 11.22 -26.12
C GLU A 55 6.72 9.80 -26.52
N THR A 56 7.51 8.75 -26.28
CA THR A 56 7.32 7.48 -27.01
C THR A 56 6.93 6.27 -26.15
N ILE A 57 6.81 6.37 -24.83
CA ILE A 57 6.44 5.21 -23.99
C ILE A 57 5.40 5.63 -22.97
N GLY A 58 4.18 5.08 -23.06
CA GLY A 58 3.11 5.38 -22.11
C GLY A 58 3.53 5.07 -20.69
N THR A 59 3.75 6.12 -19.90
CA THR A 59 4.13 6.02 -18.49
C THR A 59 2.88 5.95 -17.64
N ALA A 60 2.61 4.85 -16.96
CA ALA A 60 1.51 4.79 -15.98
C ALA A 60 2.03 4.72 -14.56
N LYS A 61 1.25 5.24 -13.62
CA LYS A 61 1.54 5.13 -12.18
C LYS A 61 0.77 3.97 -11.57
N GLY A 62 1.37 3.32 -10.58
CA GLY A 62 0.74 2.22 -9.85
C GLY A 62 1.33 2.02 -8.45
N GLN A 63 0.74 1.10 -7.69
CA GLN A 63 1.19 0.73 -6.36
C GLN A 63 1.63 -0.73 -6.33
N VAL A 64 2.76 -1.00 -5.70
CA VAL A 64 3.29 -2.37 -5.59
C VAL A 64 2.46 -3.18 -4.59
N LEU A 65 1.86 -4.27 -5.05
CA LEU A 65 1.13 -5.23 -4.21
C LEU A 65 2.04 -6.30 -3.62
N THR A 66 2.90 -6.89 -4.46
CA THR A 66 3.77 -7.97 -4.05
C THR A 66 5.11 -7.86 -4.73
N THR A 67 6.18 -8.12 -4.00
CA THR A 67 7.54 -8.20 -4.53
C THR A 67 7.99 -9.67 -4.54
N GLN A 68 8.37 -10.18 -5.71
CA GLN A 68 9.02 -11.48 -5.88
C GLN A 68 10.46 -11.28 -6.39
N ALA A 69 11.25 -12.36 -6.48
CA ALA A 69 12.67 -12.26 -6.83
C ALA A 69 12.92 -11.60 -8.20
N ASN A 70 12.08 -11.90 -9.20
CA ASN A 70 12.25 -11.44 -10.58
C ASN A 70 11.15 -10.48 -11.06
N PHE A 71 9.97 -10.55 -10.44
CA PHE A 71 8.79 -9.81 -10.86
C PHE A 71 8.14 -9.10 -9.67
N VAL A 72 7.43 -8.03 -9.97
CA VAL A 72 6.68 -7.23 -9.01
C VAL A 72 5.26 -7.13 -9.55
N ARG A 73 4.27 -7.37 -8.69
CA ARG A 73 2.87 -7.12 -9.06
C ARG A 73 2.52 -5.70 -8.68
N VAL A 74 2.01 -4.95 -9.64
CA VAL A 74 1.63 -3.56 -9.48
C VAL A 74 0.14 -3.42 -9.75
N LEU A 75 -0.58 -2.81 -8.81
CA LEU A 75 -1.96 -2.41 -9.00
C LEU A 75 -1.98 -1.04 -9.68
N VAL A 76 -2.66 -0.98 -10.82
CA VAL A 76 -2.94 0.25 -11.52
C VAL A 76 -4.38 0.63 -11.24
N ASN A 77 -4.58 1.82 -10.68
CA ASN A 77 -5.91 2.39 -10.53
C ASN A 77 -6.29 3.14 -11.83
N PRO A 78 -7.38 2.77 -12.52
CA PRO A 78 -7.81 3.50 -13.73
C PRO A 78 -8.18 4.96 -13.46
N ALA A 79 -8.56 5.31 -12.22
CA ALA A 79 -8.81 6.68 -11.83
C ALA A 79 -7.56 7.56 -11.91
N THR A 80 -6.36 6.98 -11.72
CA THR A 80 -5.09 7.71 -11.76
C THR A 80 -4.46 7.78 -13.15
N LEU A 81 -5.07 7.13 -14.16
CA LEU A 81 -4.54 7.12 -15.52
C LEU A 81 -4.80 8.45 -16.24
N SER A 82 -3.81 8.93 -16.98
CA SER A 82 -3.97 10.10 -17.84
C SER A 82 -4.93 9.82 -19.01
N VAL A 83 -5.45 10.87 -19.63
CA VAL A 83 -6.35 10.75 -20.80
C VAL A 83 -5.64 10.00 -21.95
N GLN A 84 -4.34 10.21 -22.11
CA GLN A 84 -3.53 9.53 -23.12
C GLN A 84 -3.39 8.04 -22.79
N GLU A 85 -3.07 7.68 -21.56
CA GLU A 85 -2.97 6.29 -21.11
C GLU A 85 -4.29 5.53 -21.27
N LYS A 86 -5.42 6.15 -20.90
CA LYS A 86 -6.76 5.58 -21.11
C LYS A 86 -7.03 5.30 -22.59
N ARG A 87 -6.66 6.23 -23.47
CA ARG A 87 -6.79 6.06 -24.93
C ARG A 87 -5.90 4.93 -25.45
N VAL A 88 -4.66 4.82 -24.97
CA VAL A 88 -3.74 3.73 -25.35
C VAL A 88 -4.29 2.38 -24.89
N ARG A 89 -4.77 2.29 -23.65
CA ARG A 89 -5.40 1.07 -23.09
C ARG A 89 -6.59 0.63 -23.93
N LEU A 90 -7.53 1.53 -24.23
CA LEU A 90 -8.70 1.22 -25.06
C LEU A 90 -8.31 0.73 -26.46
N LYS A 91 -7.39 1.44 -27.13
CA LYS A 91 -6.90 1.03 -28.46
C LYS A 91 -6.28 -0.36 -28.45
N GLN A 92 -5.47 -0.69 -27.44
CA GLN A 92 -4.85 -2.00 -27.32
C GLN A 92 -5.92 -3.10 -27.14
N ILE A 93 -6.90 -2.88 -26.27
CA ILE A 93 -8.01 -3.82 -26.04
C ILE A 93 -8.85 -4.02 -27.31
N GLU A 94 -9.24 -2.93 -27.98
CA GLU A 94 -9.99 -3.00 -29.24
C GLU A 94 -9.20 -3.76 -30.32
N SER A 95 -7.90 -3.49 -30.45
CA SER A 95 -7.05 -4.19 -31.41
C SER A 95 -6.90 -5.69 -31.11
N ALA A 96 -6.89 -6.07 -29.82
CA ALA A 96 -6.85 -7.47 -29.41
C ALA A 96 -8.19 -8.16 -29.68
N ARG A 97 -9.31 -7.48 -29.41
CA ARG A 97 -10.66 -7.96 -29.70
C ARG A 97 -10.88 -8.20 -31.18
N MET A 98 -10.43 -7.27 -32.03
CA MET A 98 -10.52 -7.42 -33.48
C MET A 98 -9.69 -8.60 -33.99
N ARG A 99 -8.44 -8.74 -33.54
CA ARG A 99 -7.58 -9.89 -33.90
C ARG A 99 -8.17 -11.23 -33.45
N ALA A 100 -8.80 -11.27 -32.28
CA ALA A 100 -9.46 -12.47 -31.76
C ALA A 100 -10.68 -12.87 -32.60
N LEU A 101 -11.49 -11.87 -33.00
CA LEU A 101 -12.65 -12.08 -33.87
C LEU A 101 -12.23 -12.60 -35.26
N GLU A 102 -11.18 -12.02 -35.84
CA GLU A 102 -10.59 -12.47 -37.12
C GLU A 102 -10.05 -13.90 -37.04
N ALA A 103 -9.51 -14.30 -35.88
CA ALA A 103 -9.05 -15.66 -35.63
C ALA A 103 -10.19 -16.68 -35.41
N GLY A 104 -11.46 -16.25 -35.49
CA GLY A 104 -12.63 -17.12 -35.32
C GLY A 104 -12.80 -17.64 -33.89
N GLN A 105 -12.12 -17.05 -32.91
CA GLN A 105 -12.27 -17.42 -31.51
C GLN A 105 -13.49 -16.70 -30.94
N SER A 106 -14.50 -17.46 -30.49
CA SER A 106 -15.53 -16.93 -29.60
C SER A 106 -14.90 -16.74 -28.22
N CYS A 107 -14.14 -15.66 -28.07
CA CYS A 107 -13.53 -15.36 -26.80
C CYS A 107 -14.66 -15.08 -25.80
N SER A 108 -14.72 -15.87 -24.74
CA SER A 108 -15.26 -15.41 -23.46
C SER A 108 -14.32 -14.32 -22.92
N VAL A 109 -14.16 -13.22 -23.65
CA VAL A 109 -13.68 -11.98 -23.04
C VAL A 109 -14.79 -11.62 -22.06
N PRO A 110 -14.50 -11.45 -20.76
CA PRO A 110 -15.50 -10.98 -19.82
C PRO A 110 -16.19 -9.74 -20.41
N ASP A 111 -17.51 -9.81 -20.61
CA ASP A 111 -18.30 -8.79 -21.30
C ASP A 111 -18.49 -7.51 -20.46
N ASP A 112 -17.94 -7.45 -19.25
CA ASP A 112 -18.12 -6.32 -18.36
C ASP A 112 -16.85 -5.49 -18.27
N LEU A 113 -16.91 -4.39 -19.01
CA LEU A 113 -16.08 -3.21 -18.89
C LEU A 113 -16.19 -2.61 -17.49
N ASP A 114 -15.58 -3.25 -16.50
CA ASP A 114 -15.08 -2.51 -15.35
C ASP A 114 -13.80 -1.79 -15.80
N LEU A 115 -13.93 -0.86 -16.77
CA LEU A 115 -12.86 0.09 -17.11
C LEU A 115 -12.42 0.90 -15.87
N GLU A 116 -13.27 0.92 -14.84
CA GLU A 116 -13.05 1.52 -13.54
C GLU A 116 -12.49 0.56 -12.49
N ALA A 117 -12.41 -0.75 -12.74
CA ALA A 117 -11.76 -1.67 -11.82
C ALA A 117 -10.23 -1.52 -11.85
N PRO A 118 -9.59 -1.65 -10.68
CA PRO A 118 -8.14 -1.65 -10.60
C PRO A 118 -7.58 -2.90 -11.28
N VAL A 119 -6.51 -2.72 -12.05
CA VAL A 119 -5.90 -3.78 -12.86
C VAL A 119 -4.57 -4.19 -12.23
N GLU A 120 -4.36 -5.49 -12.07
CA GLU A 120 -3.08 -6.04 -11.66
C GLU A 120 -2.18 -6.26 -12.88
N VAL A 121 -0.96 -5.70 -12.84
CA VAL A 121 0.04 -5.83 -13.90
C VAL A 121 1.29 -6.50 -13.33
N LEU A 122 1.82 -7.48 -14.06
CA LEU A 122 3.08 -8.15 -13.74
C LEU A 122 4.25 -7.38 -14.36
N CYS A 123 5.08 -6.77 -13.50
CA CYS A 123 6.16 -5.91 -13.93
C CYS A 123 7.54 -6.47 -13.62
N THR A 124 8.49 -6.26 -14.53
CA THR A 124 9.92 -6.47 -14.26
C THR A 124 10.57 -5.17 -13.80
N VAL A 125 11.55 -5.24 -12.90
CA VAL A 125 12.27 -4.04 -12.43
C VAL A 125 13.41 -3.69 -13.39
N ARG A 126 13.47 -2.44 -13.85
CA ARG A 126 14.56 -1.95 -14.71
C ARG A 126 15.92 -2.18 -14.04
N ALA A 127 16.90 -2.63 -14.81
CA ALA A 127 18.24 -2.95 -14.29
C ALA A 127 18.94 -1.74 -13.65
N LEU A 128 18.60 -0.52 -14.05
CA LEU A 128 19.13 0.72 -13.48
C LEU A 128 18.83 0.85 -11.98
N LEU A 129 17.59 0.52 -11.55
CA LEU A 129 17.20 0.55 -10.14
C LEU A 129 18.04 -0.42 -9.30
N LYS A 130 18.37 -1.59 -9.86
CA LYS A 130 19.27 -2.56 -9.21
C LYS A 130 20.69 -2.02 -9.06
N LYS A 131 21.20 -1.28 -10.06
CA LYS A 131 22.52 -0.63 -9.99
C LYS A 131 22.56 0.49 -8.96
N MET A 132 21.48 1.26 -8.83
CA MET A 132 21.33 2.31 -7.81
C MET A 132 21.07 1.75 -6.40
N LYS A 133 20.98 0.42 -6.24
CA LYS A 133 20.62 -0.26 -4.98
C LYS A 133 19.25 0.18 -4.42
N GLN A 134 18.41 0.77 -5.25
CA GLN A 134 17.04 1.13 -4.92
C GLN A 134 16.21 -0.16 -4.89
N ARG A 135 15.81 -0.59 -3.69
CA ARG A 135 14.96 -1.79 -3.51
C ARG A 135 13.50 -1.39 -3.66
N VAL A 136 12.73 -2.14 -4.43
CA VAL A 136 11.27 -2.00 -4.50
C VAL A 136 10.64 -2.76 -3.33
N LEU A 137 9.75 -2.11 -2.59
CA LEU A 137 9.01 -2.66 -1.45
C LEU A 137 7.51 -2.73 -1.74
N VAL A 138 6.80 -3.55 -0.96
CA VAL A 138 5.33 -3.59 -1.01
C VAL A 138 4.78 -2.25 -0.52
N GLY A 139 3.81 -1.68 -1.24
CA GLY A 139 3.24 -0.37 -0.94
C GLY A 139 3.97 0.81 -1.59
N ASP A 140 5.13 0.60 -2.24
CA ASP A 140 5.80 1.64 -3.03
C ASP A 140 4.90 2.14 -4.17
N ARG A 141 4.94 3.46 -4.42
CA ARG A 141 4.36 4.10 -5.59
C ARG A 141 5.39 4.08 -6.71
N VAL A 142 5.04 3.55 -7.87
CA VAL A 142 5.99 3.32 -8.96
C VAL A 142 5.49 3.88 -10.27
N SER A 143 6.42 4.36 -11.10
CA SER A 143 6.17 4.66 -12.51
C SER A 143 6.54 3.45 -13.36
N MET A 144 5.72 3.18 -14.36
CA MET A 144 5.86 2.02 -15.22
C MET A 144 5.87 2.44 -16.68
N THR A 145 6.66 1.76 -17.49
CA THR A 145 6.75 1.94 -18.93
C THR A 145 6.58 0.62 -19.68
N GLY A 146 6.26 0.71 -20.96
CA GLY A 146 6.10 -0.46 -21.84
C GLY A 146 4.93 -1.35 -21.43
N LEU A 147 3.80 -0.75 -21.08
CA LEU A 147 2.63 -1.47 -20.60
C LEU A 147 1.87 -2.14 -21.73
N ASP A 148 1.69 -3.45 -21.57
CA ASP A 148 0.75 -4.25 -22.34
C ASP A 148 -0.50 -4.47 -21.50
N TRP A 149 -1.60 -3.80 -21.90
CA TRP A 149 -2.88 -3.88 -21.21
C TRP A 149 -3.65 -5.18 -21.51
N VAL A 150 -3.26 -5.91 -22.55
CA VAL A 150 -3.90 -7.17 -22.96
C VAL A 150 -3.30 -8.33 -22.18
N ASP A 151 -1.97 -8.38 -22.11
CA ASP A 151 -1.23 -9.44 -21.39
C ASP A 151 -0.94 -9.09 -19.92
N HIS A 152 -1.30 -7.88 -19.49
CA HIS A 152 -1.03 -7.33 -18.15
C HIS A 152 0.45 -7.39 -17.77
N ARG A 153 1.31 -6.89 -18.65
CA ARG A 153 2.77 -6.87 -18.46
C ARG A 153 3.34 -5.47 -18.54
N GLY A 154 4.46 -5.23 -17.86
CA GLY A 154 5.15 -3.94 -17.93
C GLY A 154 6.55 -3.95 -17.34
N MET A 155 7.17 -2.78 -17.29
CA MET A 155 8.45 -2.57 -16.63
C MET A 155 8.35 -1.41 -15.64
N VAL A 156 8.86 -1.61 -14.42
CA VAL A 156 9.01 -0.53 -13.44
C VAL A 156 10.21 0.32 -13.85
N GLU A 157 9.96 1.60 -14.12
CA GLU A 157 10.99 2.56 -14.49
C GLU A 157 11.61 3.20 -13.26
N ASP A 158 10.78 3.75 -12.37
CA ASP A 158 11.21 4.46 -11.19
C ASP A 158 10.28 4.23 -9.99
N VAL A 159 10.80 4.50 -8.79
CA VAL A 159 10.10 4.42 -7.52
C VAL A 159 9.99 5.81 -6.94
N ALA A 160 8.77 6.28 -6.67
CA ALA A 160 8.56 7.58 -6.06
C ALA A 160 9.13 7.64 -4.63
N GLU A 161 9.31 8.86 -4.12
CA GLU A 161 9.77 9.08 -2.75
C GLU A 161 8.81 8.44 -1.72
N ARG A 162 9.40 7.90 -0.64
CA ARG A 162 8.65 7.20 0.41
C ARG A 162 8.27 8.17 1.51
N ASP A 163 6.99 8.19 1.86
CA ASP A 163 6.52 8.92 3.05
C ASP A 163 6.91 8.19 4.35
N SER A 164 6.85 6.86 4.31
CA SER A 164 7.17 6.01 5.46
C SER A 164 7.73 4.67 4.99
N GLU A 165 8.64 4.11 5.79
CA GLU A 165 9.19 2.78 5.56
C GLU A 165 9.11 1.96 6.83
N TYR A 166 8.54 0.77 6.69
CA TYR A 166 8.41 -0.20 7.76
C TYR A 166 9.28 -1.42 7.46
N PRO A 167 10.24 -1.78 8.34
CA PRO A 167 11.27 -2.76 8.00
C PRO A 167 10.82 -4.22 8.13
N TYR A 168 9.71 -4.52 8.82
CA TYR A 168 9.35 -5.93 9.10
C TYR A 168 7.87 -6.21 9.42
N PRO A 169 7.06 -6.71 8.46
CA PRO A 169 7.39 -6.98 7.06
C PRO A 169 7.82 -5.71 6.32
N ALA A 170 8.68 -5.86 5.31
CA ALA A 170 9.20 -4.73 4.54
C ALA A 170 8.07 -4.11 3.68
N ILE A 171 7.50 -3.01 4.16
CA ILE A 171 6.35 -2.31 3.57
C ILE A 171 6.66 -0.81 3.56
N ALA A 172 6.33 -0.11 2.49
CA ALA A 172 6.43 1.33 2.37
C ALA A 172 5.05 2.00 2.33
N ASN A 173 5.02 3.31 2.58
CA ASN A 173 3.83 4.18 2.49
C ASN A 173 2.65 3.71 3.36
N VAL A 174 3.00 3.26 4.57
CA VAL A 174 2.05 2.88 5.61
C VAL A 174 1.30 4.12 6.10
N GLY A 175 -0.03 4.04 6.06
CA GLY A 175 -0.90 5.15 6.50
C GLY A 175 -1.37 5.02 7.93
N ASN A 176 -1.77 3.82 8.33
CA ASN A 176 -2.24 3.56 9.68
C ASN A 176 -1.96 2.11 10.06
N VAL A 177 -1.66 1.87 11.34
CA VAL A 177 -1.45 0.54 11.90
C VAL A 177 -2.61 0.19 12.82
N LEU A 178 -3.37 -0.85 12.48
CA LEU A 178 -4.43 -1.36 13.33
C LEU A 178 -3.85 -2.39 14.31
N LEU A 179 -3.85 -2.04 15.60
CA LEU A 179 -3.48 -2.91 16.71
C LEU A 179 -4.75 -3.56 17.28
N VAL A 180 -4.89 -4.87 17.13
CA VAL A 180 -6.07 -5.63 17.56
C VAL A 180 -5.72 -6.52 18.75
N PHE A 181 -6.43 -6.34 19.86
CA PHE A 181 -6.34 -7.17 21.06
C PHE A 181 -7.66 -7.88 21.31
N ALA A 182 -7.64 -9.16 21.66
CA ALA A 182 -8.83 -9.83 22.18
C ALA A 182 -9.14 -9.31 23.59
N ILE A 183 -10.41 -9.09 23.92
CA ILE A 183 -10.84 -8.74 25.29
C ILE A 183 -10.93 -10.00 26.16
N ALA A 184 -11.32 -11.13 25.56
CA ALA A 184 -11.37 -12.42 26.21
C ALA A 184 -10.90 -13.52 25.25
N GLN A 185 -10.27 -14.56 25.79
CA GLN A 185 -9.75 -15.72 25.07
C GLN A 185 -8.80 -15.39 23.89
N PRO A 186 -7.54 -15.02 24.15
CA PRO A 186 -6.92 -14.85 25.47
C PRO A 186 -7.25 -13.50 26.09
N GLU A 187 -7.17 -13.42 27.41
CA GLU A 187 -7.27 -12.15 28.13
C GLU A 187 -6.08 -11.25 27.77
N PRO A 188 -6.30 -9.95 27.52
CA PRO A 188 -5.23 -9.06 27.09
C PRO A 188 -4.28 -8.77 28.25
N GLU A 189 -3.02 -9.16 28.11
CA GLU A 189 -2.00 -8.80 29.10
C GLU A 189 -1.66 -7.29 28.98
N VAL A 190 -1.90 -6.53 30.06
CA VAL A 190 -1.64 -5.07 30.11
C VAL A 190 -0.19 -4.74 29.72
N LYS A 191 0.78 -5.55 30.15
CA LYS A 191 2.19 -5.38 29.80
C LYS A 191 2.44 -5.53 28.30
N ALA A 192 1.76 -6.48 27.65
CA ALA A 192 1.87 -6.65 26.21
C ALA A 192 1.29 -5.43 25.49
N LEU A 193 0.10 -4.98 25.89
CA LEU A 193 -0.55 -3.79 25.35
C LEU A 193 0.36 -2.56 25.41
N THR A 194 0.89 -2.23 26.59
CA THR A 194 1.79 -1.07 26.77
C THR A 194 3.03 -1.19 25.89
N ARG A 195 3.64 -2.38 25.79
CA ARG A 195 4.82 -2.59 24.93
C ARG A 195 4.52 -2.34 23.45
N PHE A 196 3.35 -2.75 22.96
CA PHE A 196 2.94 -2.46 21.58
C PHE A 196 2.67 -0.99 21.35
N LEU A 197 2.03 -0.30 22.29
CA LEU A 197 1.73 1.13 22.19
C LEU A 197 3.02 1.96 22.14
N VAL A 198 3.94 1.74 23.09
CA VAL A 198 5.25 2.41 23.12
C VAL A 198 6.05 2.12 21.85
N ALA A 199 6.00 0.88 21.37
CA ALA A 199 6.75 0.48 20.18
C ALA A 199 6.14 1.02 18.88
N ALA A 200 4.82 1.23 18.82
CA ALA A 200 4.14 1.87 17.70
C ALA A 200 4.42 3.38 17.68
N GLU A 201 4.36 4.04 18.83
CA GLU A 201 4.72 5.46 18.97
C GLU A 201 6.18 5.72 18.62
N ALA A 202 7.10 4.87 19.11
CA ALA A 202 8.52 4.95 18.76
C ALA A 202 8.80 4.72 17.25
N ALA A 203 7.90 4.04 16.53
CA ALA A 203 8.01 3.88 15.09
C ALA A 203 7.52 5.12 14.31
N GLY A 204 6.91 6.10 14.97
CA GLY A 204 6.37 7.31 14.35
C GLY A 204 5.21 7.07 13.38
N LEU A 205 4.59 5.88 13.43
CA LEU A 205 3.47 5.53 12.57
C LEU A 205 2.14 5.82 13.26
N PRO A 206 1.13 6.38 12.55
CA PRO A 206 -0.22 6.48 13.09
C PRO A 206 -0.73 5.07 13.40
N PHE A 207 -1.34 4.88 14.57
CA PHE A 207 -1.95 3.60 14.92
C PHE A 207 -3.35 3.78 15.51
N THR A 208 -4.18 2.76 15.36
CA THR A 208 -5.53 2.66 15.93
C THR A 208 -5.60 1.41 16.78
N LEU A 209 -6.00 1.56 18.04
CA LEU A 209 -6.23 0.45 18.95
C LEU A 209 -7.67 -0.06 18.81
N ALA A 210 -7.84 -1.35 18.57
CA ALA A 210 -9.12 -2.02 18.49
C ALA A 210 -9.18 -3.23 19.42
N PHE A 211 -10.31 -3.38 20.10
CA PHE A 211 -10.59 -4.51 20.96
C PHE A 211 -11.58 -5.46 20.27
N ASN A 212 -11.18 -6.71 20.10
CA ASN A 212 -11.95 -7.78 19.46
C ASN A 212 -12.57 -8.71 20.51
N LYS A 213 -13.55 -9.51 20.12
CA LYS A 213 -14.28 -10.47 20.98
C LYS A 213 -15.07 -9.81 22.11
N SER A 214 -15.68 -8.66 21.85
CA SER A 214 -16.53 -7.97 22.82
C SER A 214 -17.81 -8.76 23.16
N ASP A 215 -18.20 -9.69 22.30
CA ASP A 215 -19.31 -10.63 22.50
C ASP A 215 -19.11 -11.54 23.72
N LEU A 216 -17.86 -11.84 24.07
CA LEU A 216 -17.54 -12.67 25.24
C LEU A 216 -17.65 -11.91 26.57
N VAL A 217 -17.84 -10.60 26.53
CA VAL A 217 -18.02 -9.76 27.71
C VAL A 217 -19.51 -9.51 27.90
N LEU A 218 -20.12 -10.29 28.79
CA LEU A 218 -21.47 -10.01 29.27
C LEU A 218 -21.43 -8.73 30.13
N LEU A 219 -21.73 -7.59 29.52
CA LEU A 219 -22.04 -6.38 30.26
C LEU A 219 -23.27 -6.63 31.14
N PRO A 220 -23.25 -6.26 32.44
CA PRO A 220 -24.46 -6.30 33.25
C PRO A 220 -25.54 -5.40 32.61
N PRO A 221 -26.82 -5.80 32.65
CA PRO A 221 -27.91 -5.17 31.89
C PRO A 221 -28.13 -3.67 32.18
N SER A 222 -27.54 -3.12 33.24
CA SER A 222 -27.60 -1.70 33.57
C SER A 222 -26.67 -0.80 32.74
N LEU A 223 -25.61 -1.34 32.11
CA LEU A 223 -24.64 -0.56 31.34
C LEU A 223 -24.82 -0.67 29.81
N THR A 224 -25.64 -1.61 29.34
CA THR A 224 -25.96 -1.78 27.91
C THR A 224 -26.67 -0.55 27.33
N ALA A 225 -27.46 0.18 28.14
CA ALA A 225 -28.12 1.42 27.73
C ALA A 225 -27.14 2.58 27.50
N LEU A 226 -26.04 2.63 28.26
CA LEU A 226 -25.00 3.66 28.13
C LEU A 226 -24.07 3.41 26.93
N ALA A 227 -23.75 2.15 26.65
CA ALA A 227 -22.93 1.79 25.48
C ALA A 227 -23.63 2.08 24.14
N CYS A 228 -24.97 2.03 24.11
CA CYS A 228 -25.76 2.38 22.91
C CYS A 228 -25.79 3.92 22.68
N SER A 229 -25.65 4.73 23.73
CA SER A 229 -25.65 6.19 23.65
C SER A 229 -24.33 6.81 23.18
N MET A 230 -23.21 6.07 23.23
CA MET A 230 -21.88 6.56 22.79
C MET A 230 -21.57 6.25 21.31
N ARG A 231 -22.53 5.73 20.54
CA ARG A 231 -22.50 5.78 19.08
C ARG A 231 -23.35 6.94 18.57
N MET A 232 -22.78 8.13 18.54
CA MET A 232 -23.15 9.21 17.61
C MET A 232 -21.88 9.86 17.10
#